data_AF-A0A1C6EUD6-F1
#
_entry.id   AF-A0A1C6EUD6-F1
#
_cell.length_a   1.000
_cell.length_b   1.000
_cell.length_c   1.000
_cell.angle_alpha   90.00
_cell.angle_beta   90.00
_cell.angle_gamma   90.00
#
_symmetry.space_group_name_H-M   'P 1'
#
loop_
_entity.id
_entity.type
_entity.pdbx_description
1 polymer ?
#
loop_
_entity_poly.entity_id
_entity_poly.type
_entity_poly.pdbx_seq_one_letter_code
_entity_poly.pdbx_strand_id
1 'polypeptide(L)'
;MRRLNVTHPQINLEDFIYYYHIAHKRKNIRALNQLCHLYPELSAMAFQNDSLSKRYDPSEYDYYRWHPITMGSAYMTERRIMDMVAYLFSRDRAPKGYKHRLRTAALSYRLMFNYALDRYQKDYDRQELWTNFFLRLPELQQRIEDRHIRSLMELEYRAAEYFMDND
;
A
#
# COMPACT_ATOMS: atom_id res chain seq x y z
N MET A 1 -24.36 22.40 33.85
CA MET A 1 -23.42 21.37 33.34
C MET A 1 -22.59 21.97 32.22
N ARG A 2 -21.31 22.27 32.45
CA ARG A 2 -20.40 22.76 31.40
C ARG A 2 -20.16 21.60 30.43
N ARG A 3 -20.60 21.74 29.18
CA ARG A 3 -20.17 20.85 28.09
C ARG A 3 -18.66 21.08 27.95
N LEU A 4 -17.87 20.06 28.25
CA LEU A 4 -16.47 20.04 27.88
C LEU A 4 -16.46 20.19 26.35
N ASN A 5 -15.94 21.29 25.84
CA ASN A 5 -15.57 21.41 24.43
C ASN A 5 -14.42 20.43 24.22
N VAL A 6 -14.77 19.16 23.99
CA VAL A 6 -13.81 18.18 23.50
C VAL A 6 -13.46 18.68 22.10
N THR A 7 -12.32 19.33 21.97
CA THR A 7 -11.72 19.63 20.68
C THR A 7 -11.37 18.29 20.04
N HIS A 8 -12.26 17.82 19.18
CA HIS A 8 -12.03 16.61 18.41
C HIS A 8 -10.85 16.85 17.47
N PRO A 9 -9.98 15.85 17.26
CA PRO A 9 -8.89 15.99 16.29
C PRO A 9 -9.48 16.33 14.92
N GLN A 10 -8.88 17.31 14.24
CA GLN A 10 -9.20 17.56 12.84
C GLN A 10 -8.68 16.36 12.03
N ILE A 11 -9.62 15.64 11.39
CA ILE A 11 -9.32 14.53 10.50
C ILE A 11 -9.67 14.95 9.07
N ASN A 12 -8.98 14.38 8.08
CA ASN A 12 -9.31 14.58 6.67
C ASN A 12 -10.36 13.56 6.19
N LEU A 13 -10.73 13.62 4.91
CA LEU A 13 -11.72 12.72 4.32
C LEU A 13 -11.24 11.26 4.34
N GLU A 14 -9.97 11.02 4.01
CA GLU A 14 -9.36 9.69 3.99
C GLU A 14 -9.37 9.02 5.38
N ASP A 15 -9.06 9.77 6.43
CA ASP A 15 -9.15 9.31 7.82
C ASP A 15 -10.58 9.01 8.22
N PHE A 16 -11.54 9.86 7.81
CA PHE A 16 -12.96 9.61 8.04
C PHE A 16 -13.38 8.28 7.38
N ILE A 17 -13.08 8.08 6.09
CA ILE A 17 -13.42 6.84 5.37
C ILE A 17 -12.73 5.64 6.04
N TYR A 18 -11.45 5.76 6.41
CA TYR A 18 -10.71 4.70 7.10
C TYR A 18 -11.37 4.26 8.40
N TYR A 19 -11.68 5.21 9.28
CA TYR A 19 -12.31 4.91 10.57
C TYR A 19 -13.74 4.40 10.41
N TYR A 20 -14.49 4.96 9.45
CA TYR A 20 -15.81 4.48 9.09
C TYR A 20 -15.77 3.01 8.66
N HIS A 21 -14.85 2.66 7.74
CA HIS A 21 -14.69 1.31 7.24
C HIS A 21 -14.29 0.32 8.36
N ILE A 22 -13.40 0.72 9.28
CA ILE A 22 -13.05 -0.10 10.46
C ILE A 22 -14.27 -0.33 11.36
N ALA A 23 -15.02 0.73 11.68
CA ALA A 23 -16.19 0.63 12.54
C ALA A 23 -17.29 -0.25 11.90
N HIS A 24 -17.49 -0.11 10.59
CA HIS A 24 -18.40 -0.93 9.80
C HIS A 24 -18.00 -2.41 9.81
N LYS A 25 -16.73 -2.74 9.50
CA LYS A 25 -16.21 -4.12 9.58
C LYS A 25 -16.37 -4.75 10.96
N ARG A 26 -16.27 -3.95 12.02
CA ARG A 26 -16.46 -4.38 13.42
C ARG A 26 -17.92 -4.40 13.88
N LYS A 27 -18.87 -4.05 13.01
CA LYS A 27 -20.31 -3.91 13.33
C LYS A 27 -20.57 -2.94 14.51
N ASN A 28 -19.72 -1.94 14.70
CA ASN A 28 -19.84 -1.00 15.80
C ASN A 28 -20.69 0.22 15.39
N ILE A 29 -22.01 0.06 15.45
CA ILE A 29 -22.99 1.08 15.05
C ILE A 29 -22.86 2.37 15.87
N ARG A 30 -22.49 2.27 17.16
CA ARG A 30 -22.28 3.46 18.00
C ARG A 30 -21.12 4.31 17.50
N ALA A 31 -20.00 3.68 17.15
CA ALA A 31 -18.84 4.38 16.61
C ALA A 31 -19.14 5.01 15.24
N LEU A 32 -19.91 4.34 14.38
CA LEU A 32 -20.35 4.91 13.09
C LEU A 32 -21.19 6.17 13.29
N ASN A 33 -22.22 6.09 14.12
CA ASN A 33 -23.10 7.22 14.40
C ASN A 33 -22.33 8.38 15.04
N GLN A 34 -21.42 8.08 15.96
CA GLN A 34 -20.55 9.08 16.57
C GLN A 34 -19.66 9.76 15.52
N LEU A 35 -19.04 9.00 14.62
CA LEU A 35 -18.17 9.54 13.58
C LEU A 35 -18.94 10.47 12.63
N CYS A 36 -20.12 10.05 12.16
CA CYS A 36 -20.98 10.88 11.31
C CYS A 36 -21.51 12.13 12.03
N HIS A 37 -21.79 12.04 13.32
CA HIS A 37 -22.25 13.19 14.12
C HIS A 37 -21.14 14.22 14.35
N LEU A 38 -19.91 13.75 14.58
CA LEU A 38 -18.77 14.63 14.82
C LEU A 38 -18.24 15.30 13.55
N TYR A 39 -18.38 14.63 12.39
CA TYR A 39 -17.85 15.11 11.12
C TYR A 39 -18.90 15.06 9.99
N PRO A 40 -19.99 15.84 10.09
CA PRO A 40 -21.12 15.78 9.15
C PRO A 40 -20.75 16.17 7.71
N GLU A 41 -19.85 17.14 7.54
CA GLU A 41 -19.36 17.55 6.21
C GLU A 41 -18.57 16.43 5.53
N LEU A 42 -17.64 15.80 6.25
CA LEU A 42 -16.88 14.65 5.74
C LEU A 42 -17.79 13.46 5.43
N SER A 43 -18.82 13.25 6.26
CA SER A 43 -19.83 12.23 6.02
C SER A 43 -20.61 12.49 4.72
N ALA A 44 -21.04 13.73 4.48
CA ALA A 44 -21.71 14.10 3.24
C ALA A 44 -20.76 13.91 2.04
N MET A 45 -19.52 14.38 2.15
CA MET A 45 -18.51 14.21 1.10
C MET A 45 -18.23 12.74 0.80
N ALA A 46 -18.08 11.88 1.80
CA ALA A 46 -17.79 10.46 1.62
C ALA A 46 -18.92 9.70 0.92
N PHE A 47 -20.19 10.06 1.19
CA PHE A 47 -21.35 9.36 0.62
C PHE A 47 -21.86 9.94 -0.71
N GLN A 48 -21.50 11.19 -1.04
CA GLN A 48 -21.99 11.87 -2.25
C GLN A 48 -20.96 11.89 -3.39
N ASN A 49 -19.70 11.48 -3.16
CA ASN A 49 -18.65 11.70 -4.15
C ASN A 49 -18.58 10.64 -5.25
N ASP A 50 -19.15 10.94 -6.41
CA ASP A 50 -18.76 10.34 -7.70
C ASP A 50 -17.30 10.71 -8.10
N SER A 51 -16.69 11.72 -7.46
CA SER A 51 -15.37 12.26 -7.85
C SER A 51 -14.15 11.50 -7.32
N LEU A 52 -14.32 10.58 -6.36
CA LEU A 52 -13.22 9.71 -5.89
C LEU A 52 -12.73 8.76 -6.99
N SER A 53 -13.58 8.45 -7.96
CA SER A 53 -13.24 7.66 -9.15
C SER A 53 -12.22 8.34 -10.08
N LYS A 54 -11.97 9.65 -9.93
CA LYS A 54 -11.15 10.44 -10.89
C LYS A 54 -9.63 10.41 -10.61
N ARG A 55 -9.17 9.75 -9.55
CA ARG A 55 -7.75 9.56 -9.24
C ARG A 55 -7.33 8.10 -9.45
N TYR A 56 -7.58 7.58 -10.65
CA TYR A 56 -7.18 6.22 -10.98
C TYR A 56 -5.66 6.08 -10.87
N ASP A 57 -5.20 5.36 -9.84
CA ASP A 57 -3.86 4.78 -9.78
C ASP A 57 -3.99 3.25 -9.85
N PRO A 58 -3.30 2.57 -10.77
CA PRO A 58 -3.40 1.11 -10.88
C PRO A 58 -3.08 0.38 -9.57
N SER A 59 -2.22 0.94 -8.71
CA SER A 59 -1.87 0.33 -7.43
C SER A 59 -3.01 0.24 -6.42
N GLU A 60 -4.10 0.98 -6.62
CA GLU A 60 -5.29 0.82 -5.79
C GLU A 60 -5.89 -0.58 -5.94
N TYR A 61 -5.72 -1.17 -7.13
CA TYR A 61 -6.20 -2.49 -7.47
C TYR A 61 -5.16 -3.60 -7.28
N ASP A 62 -4.01 -3.30 -6.65
CA ASP A 62 -2.95 -4.29 -6.41
C ASP A 62 -3.47 -5.53 -5.69
N TYR A 63 -4.47 -5.37 -4.82
CA TYR A 63 -5.09 -6.45 -4.08
C TYR A 63 -5.82 -7.46 -4.97
N TYR A 64 -6.38 -7.01 -6.10
CA TYR A 64 -7.16 -7.83 -7.02
C TYR A 64 -6.30 -8.51 -8.09
N ARG A 65 -5.02 -8.14 -8.20
CA ARG A 65 -4.05 -8.77 -9.12
C ARG A 65 -3.20 -9.80 -8.41
N TRP A 66 -2.93 -10.90 -9.10
CA TRP A 66 -1.98 -11.91 -8.62
C TRP A 66 -0.56 -11.33 -8.57
N HIS A 67 -0.10 -10.73 -9.67
CA HIS A 67 1.16 -10.01 -9.80
C HIS A 67 0.95 -8.52 -10.12
N PRO A 68 0.66 -7.67 -9.13
CA PRO A 68 0.46 -6.24 -9.36
C PRO A 68 1.63 -5.52 -10.04
N ILE A 69 2.85 -6.06 -9.99
CA ILE A 69 4.00 -5.46 -10.67
C ILE A 69 3.82 -5.32 -12.19
N THR A 70 2.97 -6.14 -12.80
CA THR A 70 2.64 -6.06 -14.24
C THR A 70 1.80 -4.84 -14.59
N MET A 71 1.22 -4.15 -13.60
CA MET A 71 0.49 -2.91 -13.82
C MET A 71 1.44 -1.70 -13.84
N GLY A 72 1.13 -0.71 -14.69
CA GLY A 72 1.88 0.54 -14.80
C GLY A 72 1.59 1.51 -13.64
N SER A 73 2.13 1.23 -12.44
CA SER A 73 2.12 2.16 -11.30
C SER A 73 3.55 2.53 -10.91
N ALA A 74 3.75 3.80 -10.55
CA ALA A 74 5.05 4.28 -10.07
C ALA A 74 5.31 3.94 -8.59
N TYR A 75 4.29 3.47 -7.87
CA TYR A 75 4.36 3.28 -6.43
C TYR A 75 4.97 1.92 -6.06
N MET A 76 5.77 1.92 -5.01
CA MET A 76 6.42 0.77 -4.41
C MET A 76 5.58 0.24 -3.26
N THR A 77 4.48 -0.42 -3.58
CA THR A 77 3.63 -1.08 -2.58
C THR A 77 4.25 -2.40 -2.12
N GLU A 78 3.86 -2.86 -0.92
CA GLU A 78 4.32 -4.14 -0.39
C GLU A 78 4.13 -5.30 -1.39
N ARG A 79 3.01 -5.36 -2.12
CA ARG A 79 2.73 -6.47 -3.04
C ARG A 79 3.67 -6.43 -4.24
N ARG A 80 3.88 -5.27 -4.86
CA ARG A 80 4.84 -5.09 -5.98
C ARG A 80 6.26 -5.44 -5.54
N ILE A 81 6.65 -5.06 -4.33
CA ILE A 81 7.96 -5.42 -3.77
C ILE A 81 8.08 -6.94 -3.58
N MET A 82 7.00 -7.60 -3.13
CA MET A 82 7.00 -9.06 -3.03
C MET A 82 7.05 -9.75 -4.40
N ASP A 83 6.47 -9.18 -5.46
CA ASP A 83 6.66 -9.70 -6.81
C ASP A 83 8.13 -9.62 -7.24
N MET A 84 8.82 -8.49 -7.01
CA MET A 84 10.26 -8.38 -7.27
C MET A 84 11.08 -9.43 -6.51
N VAL A 85 10.74 -9.66 -5.23
CA VAL A 85 11.38 -10.71 -4.44
C VAL A 85 11.06 -12.10 -5.02
N ALA A 86 9.82 -12.36 -5.41
CA ALA A 86 9.40 -13.63 -6.02
C ALA A 86 10.19 -13.92 -7.30
N TYR A 87 10.34 -12.92 -8.17
CA TYR A 87 11.15 -12.96 -9.38
C TYR A 87 12.63 -13.29 -9.08
N LEU A 88 13.26 -12.65 -8.09
CA LEU A 88 14.65 -12.94 -7.73
C LEU A 88 14.86 -14.43 -7.38
N PHE A 89 13.86 -15.08 -6.80
CA PHE A 89 13.86 -16.50 -6.48
C PHE A 89 13.28 -17.42 -7.57
N SER A 90 12.83 -16.88 -8.71
CA SER A 90 12.11 -17.62 -9.76
C SER A 90 10.93 -18.43 -9.20
N ARG A 91 10.06 -17.76 -8.45
CA ARG A 91 8.86 -18.35 -7.84
C ARG A 91 7.64 -17.48 -8.12
N ASP A 92 6.46 -18.10 -8.07
CA ASP A 92 5.17 -17.38 -8.15
C ASP A 92 4.89 -16.52 -6.92
N ARG A 93 5.61 -16.75 -5.80
CA ARG A 93 5.44 -15.98 -4.57
C ARG A 93 6.76 -15.78 -3.86
N ALA A 94 6.91 -14.61 -3.24
CA ALA A 94 8.05 -14.31 -2.38
C ALA A 94 8.20 -15.38 -1.28
N PRO A 95 9.42 -15.83 -0.96
CA PRO A 95 9.63 -16.72 0.17
C PRO A 95 9.07 -16.14 1.48
N LYS A 96 8.65 -17.03 2.38
CA LYS A 96 8.10 -16.64 3.69
C LYS A 96 9.11 -15.78 4.45
N GLY A 97 8.62 -14.75 5.13
CA GLY A 97 9.43 -13.87 5.97
C GLY A 97 9.85 -12.55 5.33
N TYR A 98 9.99 -12.45 4.00
CA TYR A 98 10.40 -11.18 3.36
C TYR A 98 9.41 -10.04 3.57
N LYS A 99 8.11 -10.36 3.58
CA LYS A 99 7.06 -9.40 3.94
C LYS A 99 7.23 -8.86 5.37
N HIS A 100 7.60 -9.71 6.33
CA HIS A 100 7.88 -9.27 7.69
C HIS A 100 9.17 -8.42 7.72
N ARG A 101 10.25 -8.88 7.08
CA ARG A 101 11.51 -8.13 6.96
C ARG A 101 11.30 -6.74 6.37
N LEU A 102 10.48 -6.60 5.32
CA LEU A 102 10.15 -5.30 4.71
C LEU A 102 9.38 -4.39 5.67
N ARG A 103 8.46 -4.95 6.47
CA ARG A 103 7.66 -4.19 7.44
C ARG A 103 8.46 -3.71 8.64
N THR A 104 9.45 -4.50 9.06
CA THR A 104 10.32 -4.20 10.21
C THR A 104 11.58 -3.44 9.81
N ALA A 105 11.89 -3.38 8.52
CA ALA A 105 12.98 -2.55 8.03
C ALA A 105 12.66 -1.07 8.31
N ALA A 106 13.66 -0.35 8.79
CA ALA A 106 13.59 1.10 9.04
C ALA A 106 13.71 1.86 7.71
N LEU A 107 12.78 1.62 6.80
CA LEU A 107 12.68 2.30 5.51
C LEU A 107 11.71 3.48 5.62
N SER A 108 12.06 4.57 4.97
CA SER A 108 11.16 5.67 4.68
C SER A 108 10.06 5.22 3.73
N TYR A 109 8.85 5.69 4.01
CA TYR A 109 7.69 5.47 3.16
C TYR A 109 6.75 6.67 3.31
N ARG A 110 5.96 6.92 2.27
CA ARG A 110 4.76 7.76 2.38
C ARG A 110 3.52 6.89 2.57
N LEU A 111 2.59 7.35 3.38
CA LEU A 111 1.26 6.74 3.47
C LEU A 111 0.40 7.30 2.35
N MET A 112 -0.24 6.41 1.60
CA MET A 112 -1.19 6.76 0.56
C MET A 112 -2.51 6.08 0.86
N PHE A 113 -3.60 6.79 0.69
CA PHE A 113 -4.93 6.21 0.84
C PHE A 113 -5.31 5.44 -0.42
N ASN A 114 -5.72 4.19 -0.26
CA ASN A 114 -6.23 3.33 -1.32
C ASN A 114 -7.77 3.38 -1.26
N TYR A 115 -8.37 4.08 -2.22
CA TYR A 115 -9.82 4.30 -2.27
C TYR A 115 -10.60 3.04 -2.65
N ALA A 116 -9.99 2.09 -3.38
CA ALA A 116 -10.63 0.82 -3.69
C ALA A 116 -10.79 -0.11 -2.47
N LEU A 117 -10.01 0.13 -1.39
CA LEU A 117 -9.97 -0.71 -0.20
C LEU A 117 -10.25 0.04 1.10
N ASP A 118 -10.57 1.33 1.02
CA ASP A 118 -10.79 2.25 2.14
C ASP A 118 -9.69 2.17 3.21
N ARG A 119 -8.42 2.10 2.79
CA ARG A 119 -7.30 1.90 3.72
C ARG A 119 -6.02 2.56 3.28
N TYR A 120 -5.19 2.94 4.25
CA TYR A 120 -3.84 3.36 3.97
C TYR A 120 -2.93 2.19 3.56
N GLN A 121 -2.09 2.44 2.57
CA GLN A 121 -1.00 1.57 2.15
C GLN A 121 0.32 2.37 2.12
N LYS A 122 1.43 1.64 2.22
CA LYS A 122 2.77 2.23 2.17
C LYS A 122 3.26 2.27 0.72
N ASP A 123 3.81 3.40 0.35
CA ASP A 123 4.68 3.56 -0.81
C ASP A 123 6.10 3.83 -0.32
N TYR A 124 6.96 2.84 -0.50
CA TYR A 124 8.32 2.85 0.02
C TYR A 124 9.23 3.73 -0.84
N ASP A 125 10.15 4.44 -0.19
CA ASP A 125 11.15 5.21 -0.93
C ASP A 125 11.99 4.28 -1.81
N ARG A 126 12.11 4.64 -3.09
CA ARG A 126 12.77 3.78 -4.09
C ARG A 126 14.25 3.62 -3.81
N GLN A 127 14.92 4.70 -3.40
CA GLN A 127 16.36 4.67 -3.17
C GLN A 127 16.68 3.86 -1.91
N GLU A 128 15.94 4.08 -0.82
CA GLU A 128 16.11 3.30 0.40
C GLU A 128 15.71 1.84 0.22
N LEU A 129 14.65 1.55 -0.54
CA LEU A 129 14.27 0.18 -0.85
C LEU A 129 15.40 -0.55 -1.59
N TRP A 130 16.06 0.12 -2.54
CA TRP A 130 17.20 -0.46 -3.24
C TRP A 130 18.38 -0.70 -2.31
N THR A 131 18.83 0.33 -1.59
CA THR A 131 20.08 0.28 -0.81
C THR A 131 19.93 -0.46 0.52
N ASN A 132 18.83 -0.27 1.23
CA ASN A 132 18.64 -0.72 2.60
C ASN A 132 17.80 -2.00 2.72
N PHE A 133 17.18 -2.47 1.64
CA PHE A 133 16.44 -3.73 1.62
C PHE A 133 16.98 -4.72 0.60
N PHE A 134 16.98 -4.39 -0.69
CA PHE A 134 17.43 -5.30 -1.74
C PHE A 134 18.92 -5.59 -1.69
N LEU A 135 19.76 -4.56 -1.58
CA LEU A 135 21.22 -4.73 -1.50
C LEU A 135 21.72 -5.04 -0.08
N ARG A 136 20.90 -4.82 0.95
CA ARG A 136 21.31 -5.03 2.35
C ARG A 136 21.08 -6.46 2.84
N LEU A 137 20.08 -7.15 2.30
CA LEU A 137 19.79 -8.54 2.66
C LEU A 137 20.68 -9.48 1.83
N PRO A 138 21.59 -10.26 2.44
CA PRO A 138 22.58 -11.04 1.70
C PRO A 138 21.97 -11.97 0.66
N GLU A 139 20.84 -12.60 0.98
CA GLU A 139 20.20 -13.54 0.07
C GLU A 139 19.55 -12.84 -1.15
N LEU A 140 19.09 -11.59 -1.00
CA LEU A 140 18.58 -10.80 -2.12
C LEU A 140 19.72 -10.24 -2.96
N GLN A 141 20.74 -9.69 -2.30
CA GLN A 141 21.94 -9.15 -2.94
C GLN A 141 22.60 -10.20 -3.84
N GLN A 142 22.80 -11.42 -3.32
CA GLN A 142 23.38 -12.51 -4.11
C GLN A 142 22.56 -12.79 -5.38
N ARG A 143 21.23 -12.85 -5.28
CA ARG A 143 20.35 -13.09 -6.45
C ARG A 143 20.37 -11.94 -7.45
N ILE A 144 20.52 -10.72 -6.98
CA ILE A 144 20.66 -9.52 -7.82
C ILE A 144 21.99 -9.57 -8.60
N GLU A 145 23.06 -9.94 -7.92
CA GLU A 145 24.40 -10.12 -8.51
C GLU A 145 24.42 -11.24 -9.55
N ASP A 146 23.88 -12.43 -9.21
CA ASP A 146 23.78 -13.58 -10.10
C ASP A 146 23.00 -13.27 -11.40
N ARG A 147 22.00 -12.38 -11.31
CA ARG A 147 21.16 -11.96 -12.44
C ARG A 147 21.68 -10.72 -13.16
N HIS A 148 22.81 -10.17 -12.71
CA HIS A 148 23.41 -8.93 -13.22
C HIS A 148 22.43 -7.74 -13.27
N ILE A 149 21.59 -7.59 -12.24
CA ILE A 149 20.63 -6.49 -12.12
C ILE A 149 21.33 -5.28 -11.53
N ARG A 150 21.28 -4.14 -12.22
CA ARG A 150 22.08 -2.93 -11.90
C ARG A 150 21.31 -1.87 -11.14
N SER A 151 19.97 -1.93 -11.14
CA SER A 151 19.13 -0.93 -10.49
C SER A 151 17.76 -1.49 -10.08
N LEU A 152 17.08 -0.79 -9.18
CA LEU A 152 15.69 -1.09 -8.83
C LEU A 152 14.76 -0.99 -10.05
N MET A 153 14.98 -0.02 -10.94
CA MET A 153 14.16 0.14 -12.14
C MET A 153 14.29 -1.08 -13.07
N GLU A 154 15.50 -1.60 -13.22
CA GLU A 154 15.75 -2.83 -13.99
C GLU A 154 15.13 -4.05 -13.30
N LEU A 155 15.21 -4.15 -11.97
CA LEU A 155 14.54 -5.21 -11.21
C LEU A 155 13.03 -5.18 -11.42
N GLU A 156 12.43 -4.00 -11.32
CA GLU A 156 11.00 -3.80 -11.53
C GLU A 156 10.58 -4.21 -12.94
N TYR A 157 11.30 -3.74 -13.96
CA TYR A 157 11.04 -4.08 -15.35
C TYR A 157 11.14 -5.59 -15.59
N ARG A 158 12.25 -6.23 -15.19
CA ARG A 158 12.44 -7.67 -15.41
C ARG A 158 11.44 -8.52 -14.62
N ALA A 159 11.04 -8.09 -13.43
CA ALA A 159 10.00 -8.77 -12.66
C ALA A 159 8.64 -8.65 -13.34
N ALA A 160 8.30 -7.48 -13.89
CA ALA A 160 7.07 -7.30 -14.65
C ALA A 160 7.05 -8.21 -15.90
N GLU A 161 8.11 -8.21 -16.71
CA GLU A 161 8.23 -9.10 -17.89
C GLU A 161 8.07 -10.56 -17.50
N TYR A 162 8.77 -11.00 -16.45
CA TYR A 162 8.69 -12.39 -15.97
C TYR A 162 7.27 -12.84 -15.62
N PHE A 163 6.44 -11.97 -15.04
CA PHE A 163 5.07 -12.34 -14.67
C PHE A 163 4.05 -12.08 -15.78
N MET A 164 4.34 -11.22 -16.75
CA MET A 164 3.49 -11.07 -17.95
C MET A 164 3.56 -12.30 -18.85
N ASP A 165 4.74 -12.92 -18.99
CA ASP A 165 4.92 -14.12 -19.82
C ASP A 165 4.31 -15.40 -19.19
N ASN A 166 3.93 -15.33 -17.91
CA ASN A 166 3.41 -16.46 -17.13
C ASN A 166 1.93 -16.31 -16.72
N ASP A 167 1.26 -15.24 -17.15
CA ASP A 167 -0.18 -14.99 -16.98
C ASP A 167 -0.98 -15.54 -18.19
#